data_AF-A0A359ED56-F1
#
_entry.id   AF-A0A359ED56-F1
#
_cell.length_a   1.000
_cell.length_b   1.000
_cell.length_c   1.000
_cell.angle_alpha   90.00
_cell.angle_beta   90.00
_cell.angle_gamma   90.00
#
_symmetry.space_group_name_H-M   'P 1'
#
loop_
_entity.id
_entity.type
_entity.pdbx_description
1 polymer ?
#
loop_
_entity_poly.entity_id
_entity_poly.type
_entity_poly.pdbx_seq_one_letter_code
_entity_poly.pdbx_strand_id
1 'polypeptide(L)'
;GYGIMWNTRYLKANSLPEPKEWADLAKPLYFGHVAISSPSRSGTTHLTVETILQGEGWQKGWAQLLAITGNCAAITERSFGVPDGVANGQYGVGLVIDFFGLAAKNSGMPVDFVYPSVTAIVPDNIALVAGSKSPEAGKRFVGFALSEEGQALLLDKQISRLPVLPGTYAKAPAGYPNPFSGKIQAKVNFDSNLSESRYYLVVSLFDQLVTFRHKELAAATKAIIEAQKRLGGRPSAELDEARRLVFTPPVDEKQAADPKLLAVFKADKKDPEASKRRAQVEEEWAS
;
A
#
# COMPACT_ATOMS: atom_id res chain seq x y z
N GLY A 1 5.88 8.49 4.18
CA GLY A 1 4.40 8.42 4.26
C GLY A 1 3.86 7.70 3.03
N TYR A 2 2.59 7.29 3.04
CA TYR A 2 2.00 6.49 1.94
C TYR A 2 0.93 7.31 1.21
N GLY A 3 0.87 7.20 -0.11
CA GLY A 3 -0.09 7.98 -0.87
C GLY A 3 -0.33 7.49 -2.29
N ILE A 4 -1.02 8.34 -3.04
CA ILE A 4 -1.50 8.04 -4.38
C ILE A 4 -0.73 8.91 -5.35
N MET A 5 -0.10 8.28 -6.33
CA MET A 5 0.55 8.94 -7.47
C MET A 5 -0.30 8.72 -8.71
N TRP A 6 -0.44 9.73 -9.56
CA TRP A 6 -1.12 9.60 -10.84
C TRP A 6 -0.40 10.30 -11.97
N ASN A 7 -0.64 9.86 -13.19
CA ASN A 7 -0.15 10.51 -14.40
C ASN A 7 -1.18 11.52 -14.91
N THR A 8 -0.82 12.80 -14.92
CA THR A 8 -1.73 13.91 -15.26
C THR A 8 -2.21 13.84 -16.70
N ARG A 9 -1.36 13.38 -17.62
CA ARG A 9 -1.72 13.19 -19.04
C ARG A 9 -2.66 12.01 -19.21
N TYR A 10 -2.40 10.90 -18.51
CA TYR A 10 -3.24 9.71 -18.55
C TYR A 10 -4.66 10.01 -18.03
N LEU A 11 -4.77 10.65 -16.87
CA LEU A 11 -6.09 10.98 -16.30
C LEU A 11 -6.90 11.87 -17.25
N LYS A 12 -6.26 12.90 -17.83
CA LYS A 12 -6.90 13.76 -18.84
C LYS A 12 -7.37 12.97 -20.06
N ALA A 13 -6.53 12.08 -20.59
CA ALA A 13 -6.87 11.28 -21.76
C ALA A 13 -8.03 10.30 -21.51
N ASN A 14 -8.16 9.79 -20.28
CA ASN A 14 -9.21 8.84 -19.89
C ASN A 14 -10.40 9.51 -19.18
N SER A 15 -10.44 10.84 -19.10
CA SER A 15 -11.47 11.62 -18.38
C SER A 15 -11.67 11.17 -16.93
N LEU A 16 -10.57 10.84 -16.24
CA LEU A 16 -10.57 10.41 -14.86
C LEU A 16 -10.34 11.62 -13.92
N PRO A 17 -11.08 11.75 -12.82
CA PRO A 17 -10.79 12.74 -11.80
C PRO A 17 -9.49 12.40 -11.07
N GLU A 18 -8.89 13.39 -10.41
CA GLU A 18 -7.75 13.16 -9.52
C GLU A 18 -8.24 12.47 -8.23
N PRO A 19 -7.64 11.33 -7.83
CA PRO A 19 -7.97 10.66 -6.59
C PRO A 19 -7.44 11.46 -5.40
N LYS A 20 -8.16 11.43 -4.27
CA LYS A 20 -7.78 12.10 -3.02
C LYS A 20 -7.68 11.14 -1.85
N GLU A 21 -8.51 10.11 -1.84
CA GLU A 21 -8.59 9.11 -0.78
C GLU A 21 -8.43 7.69 -1.36
N TRP A 22 -7.97 6.73 -0.55
CA TRP A 22 -7.88 5.32 -1.00
C TRP A 22 -9.23 4.80 -1.50
N ALA A 23 -10.33 5.21 -0.84
CA ALA A 23 -11.70 4.87 -1.23
C ALA A 23 -12.06 5.33 -2.64
N ASP A 24 -11.40 6.35 -3.20
CA ASP A 24 -11.64 6.76 -4.58
C ASP A 24 -11.25 5.66 -5.55
N LEU A 25 -10.15 4.94 -5.28
CA LEU A 25 -9.60 3.90 -6.14
C LEU A 25 -10.49 2.65 -6.23
N ALA A 26 -11.42 2.47 -5.28
CA ALA A 26 -12.44 1.42 -5.31
C ALA A 26 -13.63 1.76 -6.25
N LYS A 27 -13.74 3.00 -6.73
CA LYS A 27 -14.88 3.41 -7.57
C LYS A 27 -14.80 2.77 -8.96
N PRO A 28 -15.94 2.38 -9.56
CA PRO A 28 -15.98 1.72 -10.87
C PRO A 28 -15.24 2.45 -12.00
N LEU A 29 -15.16 3.78 -11.93
CA LEU A 29 -14.48 4.60 -12.94
C LEU A 29 -12.97 4.35 -13.01
N TYR A 30 -12.36 3.78 -11.96
CA TYR A 30 -10.93 3.45 -11.93
C TYR A 30 -10.63 2.00 -12.34
N PHE A 31 -11.64 1.22 -12.73
CA PHE A 31 -11.44 -0.16 -13.19
C PHE A 31 -10.46 -0.21 -14.37
N GLY A 32 -9.36 -0.95 -14.20
CA GLY A 32 -8.30 -1.07 -15.21
C GLY A 32 -7.33 0.11 -15.26
N HIS A 33 -7.35 1.03 -14.28
CA HIS A 33 -6.50 2.22 -14.26
C HIS A 33 -5.54 2.29 -13.07
N VAL A 34 -5.67 1.39 -12.10
CA VAL A 34 -4.90 1.38 -10.84
C VAL A 34 -3.78 0.34 -10.88
N ALA A 35 -2.70 0.56 -10.16
CA ALA A 35 -1.73 -0.48 -9.85
C ALA A 35 -1.23 -0.42 -8.41
N ILE A 36 -0.81 -1.59 -7.92
CA ILE A 36 -0.14 -1.78 -6.64
C ILE A 36 0.90 -2.90 -6.80
N SER A 37 1.89 -3.01 -5.93
CA SER A 37 2.70 -4.24 -5.81
C SER A 37 2.10 -5.22 -4.81
N SER A 38 2.61 -6.45 -4.74
CA SER A 38 2.23 -7.38 -3.67
C SER A 38 3.01 -7.11 -2.36
N PRO A 39 2.35 -7.15 -1.18
CA PRO A 39 3.01 -7.17 0.13
C PRO A 39 4.05 -8.29 0.30
N SER A 40 3.87 -9.44 -0.38
CA SER A 40 4.82 -10.55 -0.30
C SER A 40 6.17 -10.25 -0.96
N ARG A 41 6.22 -9.20 -1.80
CA ARG A 41 7.40 -8.78 -2.53
C ARG A 41 7.87 -7.36 -2.18
N SER A 42 7.12 -6.63 -1.37
CA SER A 42 7.46 -5.27 -0.93
C SER A 42 6.97 -4.98 0.49
N GLY A 43 7.92 -4.76 1.41
CA GLY A 43 7.62 -4.30 2.77
C GLY A 43 6.93 -2.93 2.79
N THR A 44 7.26 -2.04 1.85
CA THR A 44 6.57 -0.75 1.68
C THR A 44 5.09 -0.93 1.36
N THR A 45 4.75 -1.87 0.48
CA THR A 45 3.35 -2.21 0.19
C THR A 45 2.68 -2.82 1.40
N HIS A 46 3.36 -3.71 2.13
CA HIS A 46 2.82 -4.24 3.37
C HIS A 46 2.44 -3.12 4.34
N LEU A 47 3.31 -2.13 4.54
CA LEU A 47 3.00 -0.97 5.40
C LEU A 47 1.87 -0.10 4.84
N THR A 48 1.73 0.00 3.52
CA THR A 48 0.59 0.71 2.88
C THR A 48 -0.73 -0.03 3.15
N VAL A 49 -0.74 -1.36 2.99
CA VAL A 49 -1.88 -2.23 3.32
C VAL A 49 -2.24 -2.11 4.79
N GLU A 50 -1.26 -2.22 5.68
CA GLU A 50 -1.44 -2.05 7.13
C GLU A 50 -1.97 -0.66 7.50
N THR A 51 -1.52 0.38 6.82
CA THR A 51 -2.04 1.74 7.03
C THR A 51 -3.54 1.81 6.74
N ILE A 52 -4.00 1.17 5.66
CA ILE A 52 -5.43 1.07 5.34
C ILE A 52 -6.17 0.21 6.37
N LEU A 53 -5.63 -0.97 6.73
CA LEU A 53 -6.26 -1.88 7.69
C LEU A 53 -6.40 -1.28 9.09
N GLN A 54 -5.38 -0.54 9.57
CA GLN A 54 -5.41 0.11 10.88
C GLN A 54 -6.27 1.38 10.88
N GLY A 55 -6.31 2.10 9.76
CA GLY A 55 -7.09 3.33 9.65
C GLY A 55 -8.58 3.12 9.40
N GLU A 56 -8.95 2.11 8.61
CA GLU A 56 -10.35 1.80 8.29
C GLU A 56 -10.94 0.73 9.23
N GLY A 57 -10.10 0.00 9.97
CA GLY A 57 -10.47 -1.24 10.66
C GLY A 57 -10.40 -2.45 9.73
N TRP A 58 -10.26 -3.64 10.30
CA TRP A 58 -9.91 -4.86 9.55
C TRP A 58 -10.88 -5.19 8.40
N GLN A 59 -12.18 -5.33 8.68
CA GLN A 59 -13.17 -5.72 7.67
C GLN A 59 -13.33 -4.66 6.59
N LYS A 60 -13.52 -3.40 6.98
CA LYS A 60 -13.70 -2.30 6.03
C LYS A 60 -12.43 -2.06 5.20
N GLY A 61 -11.26 -2.15 5.83
CA GLY A 61 -9.97 -2.02 5.17
C GLY A 61 -9.76 -3.12 4.13
N TRP A 62 -10.04 -4.39 4.46
CA TRP A 62 -9.97 -5.47 3.49
C TRP A 62 -10.99 -5.33 2.36
N ALA A 63 -12.23 -4.95 2.66
CA ALA A 63 -13.23 -4.69 1.63
C ALA A 63 -12.79 -3.58 0.66
N GLN A 64 -12.20 -2.50 1.20
CA GLN A 64 -11.63 -1.43 0.40
C GLN A 64 -10.45 -1.94 -0.43
N LEU A 65 -9.52 -2.71 0.15
CA LEU A 65 -8.37 -3.27 -0.56
C LEU A 65 -8.80 -4.20 -1.70
N LEU A 66 -9.75 -5.11 -1.46
CA LEU A 66 -10.27 -6.02 -2.50
C LEU A 66 -10.98 -5.26 -3.63
N ALA A 67 -11.72 -4.20 -3.32
CA ALA A 67 -12.34 -3.35 -4.33
C ALA A 67 -11.30 -2.55 -5.13
N ILE A 68 -10.25 -2.03 -4.49
CA ILE A 68 -9.14 -1.35 -5.16
C ILE A 68 -8.39 -2.32 -6.06
N THR A 69 -8.01 -3.50 -5.54
CA THR A 69 -7.23 -4.48 -6.29
C THR A 69 -8.05 -5.16 -7.39
N GLY A 70 -9.37 -5.26 -7.24
CA GLY A 70 -10.28 -5.64 -8.33
C GLY A 70 -10.36 -4.61 -9.46
N ASN A 71 -10.02 -3.34 -9.19
CA ASN A 71 -9.87 -2.30 -10.21
C ASN A 71 -8.44 -2.22 -10.78
N CYS A 72 -7.47 -2.96 -10.23
CA CYS A 72 -6.09 -2.86 -10.69
C CYS A 72 -5.93 -3.42 -12.11
N ALA A 73 -5.19 -2.69 -12.95
CA ALA A 73 -4.66 -3.22 -14.21
C ALA A 73 -3.54 -4.23 -13.96
N ALA A 74 -2.77 -4.03 -12.88
CA ALA A 74 -1.64 -4.87 -12.54
C ALA A 74 -1.39 -4.92 -11.02
N ILE A 75 -0.99 -6.12 -10.56
CA ILE A 75 -0.29 -6.32 -9.30
C ILE A 75 1.18 -6.55 -9.65
N THR A 76 2.02 -5.55 -9.42
CA THR A 76 3.44 -5.60 -9.82
C THR A 76 4.27 -6.44 -8.85
N GLU A 77 5.33 -7.07 -9.35
CA GLU A 77 6.21 -7.89 -8.52
C GLU A 77 7.10 -7.10 -7.57
N ARG A 78 7.34 -5.81 -7.84
CA ARG A 78 8.26 -4.98 -7.06
C ARG A 78 7.70 -3.57 -6.95
N SER A 79 7.89 -2.93 -5.81
CA SER A 79 7.28 -1.61 -5.55
C SER A 79 7.70 -0.52 -6.51
N PHE A 80 8.92 -0.54 -7.04
CA PHE A 80 9.36 0.45 -8.03
C PHE A 80 8.67 0.29 -9.39
N GLY A 81 8.07 -0.88 -9.67
CA GLY A 81 7.30 -1.08 -10.89
C GLY A 81 6.09 -0.15 -10.97
N VAL A 82 5.45 0.16 -9.82
CA VAL A 82 4.28 1.04 -9.73
C VAL A 82 4.58 2.48 -10.19
N PRO A 83 5.51 3.23 -9.57
CA PRO A 83 5.80 4.60 -10.01
C PRO A 83 6.33 4.65 -11.44
N ASP A 84 7.14 3.66 -11.88
CA ASP A 84 7.63 3.60 -13.25
C ASP A 84 6.49 3.45 -14.27
N GLY A 85 5.54 2.56 -14.00
CA GLY A 85 4.39 2.35 -14.88
C GLY A 85 3.43 3.52 -14.89
N VAL A 86 3.18 4.17 -13.74
CA VAL A 86 2.40 5.42 -13.71
C VAL A 86 3.10 6.50 -14.52
N ALA A 87 4.39 6.76 -14.25
CA ALA A 87 5.10 7.86 -14.89
C ALA A 87 5.20 7.70 -16.42
N ASN A 88 5.30 6.45 -16.90
CA ASN A 88 5.28 6.12 -18.32
C ASN A 88 3.88 5.99 -18.94
N GLY A 89 2.81 6.09 -18.13
CA GLY A 89 1.43 6.04 -18.60
C GLY A 89 0.93 4.63 -18.96
N GLN A 90 1.56 3.58 -18.44
CA GLN A 90 1.08 2.20 -18.57
C GLN A 90 -0.24 2.00 -17.82
N TYR A 91 -0.41 2.72 -16.70
CA TYR A 91 -1.66 2.84 -15.93
C TYR A 91 -1.73 4.25 -15.33
N GLY A 92 -2.92 4.67 -14.94
CA GLY A 92 -3.20 6.05 -14.58
C GLY A 92 -2.81 6.40 -13.14
N VAL A 93 -2.97 5.45 -12.23
CA VAL A 93 -2.88 5.69 -10.78
C VAL A 93 -2.13 4.55 -10.10
N GLY A 94 -1.35 4.86 -9.07
CA GLY A 94 -0.62 3.86 -8.29
C GLY A 94 -0.58 4.19 -6.81
N LEU A 95 -0.66 3.17 -5.97
CA LEU A 95 -0.40 3.26 -4.54
C LEU A 95 1.12 3.17 -4.31
N VAL A 96 1.72 4.22 -3.73
CA VAL A 96 3.17 4.35 -3.58
C VAL A 96 3.57 4.89 -2.21
N ILE A 97 4.83 4.71 -1.86
CA ILE A 97 5.48 5.54 -0.82
C ILE A 97 5.78 6.92 -1.40
N ASP A 98 5.63 7.94 -0.56
CA ASP A 98 5.66 9.34 -0.97
C ASP A 98 6.89 9.76 -1.75
N PHE A 99 8.09 9.34 -1.34
CA PHE A 99 9.31 9.75 -2.03
C PHE A 99 9.35 9.32 -3.50
N PHE A 100 8.67 8.22 -3.90
CA PHE A 100 8.56 7.87 -5.32
C PHE A 100 7.70 8.88 -6.09
N GLY A 101 6.52 9.21 -5.56
CA GLY A 101 5.62 10.18 -6.20
C GLY A 101 6.23 11.58 -6.22
N LEU A 102 6.81 12.00 -5.09
CA LEU A 102 7.46 13.31 -4.95
C LEU A 102 8.70 13.42 -5.83
N ALA A 103 9.57 12.40 -5.89
CA ALA A 103 10.78 12.47 -6.72
C ALA A 103 10.44 12.56 -8.21
N ALA A 104 9.45 11.77 -8.67
CA ALA A 104 8.99 11.83 -10.04
C ALA A 104 8.40 13.22 -10.37
N LYS A 105 7.51 13.75 -9.51
CA LYS A 105 6.92 15.08 -9.67
C LYS A 105 7.98 16.19 -9.67
N ASN A 106 8.86 16.20 -8.66
CA ASN A 106 9.89 17.24 -8.49
C ASN A 106 10.98 17.17 -9.57
N SER A 107 11.14 16.01 -10.21
CA SER A 107 12.02 15.83 -11.38
C SER A 107 11.35 16.19 -12.71
N GLY A 108 10.10 16.67 -12.70
CA GLY A 108 9.40 17.17 -13.88
C GLY A 108 8.70 16.09 -14.72
N MET A 109 8.53 14.88 -14.18
CA MET A 109 7.70 13.86 -14.83
C MET A 109 6.22 14.29 -14.81
N PRO A 110 5.38 13.84 -15.75
CA PRO A 110 3.98 14.27 -15.87
C PRO A 110 3.08 13.59 -14.82
N VAL A 111 3.47 13.67 -13.55
CA VAL A 111 2.80 13.00 -12.44
C VAL A 111 2.51 13.98 -11.34
N ASP A 112 1.50 13.66 -10.54
CA ASP A 112 1.22 14.33 -9.29
C ASP A 112 0.97 13.30 -8.18
N PHE A 113 0.92 13.77 -6.94
CA PHE A 113 0.90 12.96 -5.74
C PHE A 113 0.03 13.60 -4.65
N VAL A 114 -0.70 12.77 -3.92
CA VAL A 114 -1.48 13.18 -2.75
C VAL A 114 -1.30 12.19 -1.59
N TYR A 115 -1.34 12.73 -0.38
CA TYR A 115 -1.53 11.95 0.84
C TYR A 115 -3.03 11.82 1.13
N PRO A 116 -3.61 10.61 1.14
CA PRO A 116 -4.93 10.36 1.69
C PRO A 116 -5.01 10.73 3.16
N SER A 117 -6.21 11.00 3.67
CA SER A 117 -6.40 11.27 5.10
C SER A 117 -6.19 10.00 5.95
N VAL A 118 -6.50 8.83 5.40
CA VAL A 118 -6.13 7.54 5.98
C VAL A 118 -4.69 7.22 5.58
N THR A 119 -3.73 7.91 6.19
CA THR A 119 -2.30 7.63 5.97
C THR A 119 -1.52 7.66 7.28
N ALA A 120 -0.31 7.12 7.22
CA ALA A 120 0.68 7.15 8.27
C ALA A 120 2.00 7.71 7.75
N ILE A 121 2.75 8.34 8.65
CA ILE A 121 4.16 8.69 8.42
C ILE A 121 4.98 7.82 9.35
N VAL A 122 5.62 6.80 8.77
CA VAL A 122 6.50 5.89 9.51
C VAL A 122 7.94 6.30 9.21
N PRO A 123 8.75 6.64 10.23
CA PRO A 123 10.18 6.86 10.06
C PRO A 123 10.88 5.57 9.68
N ASP A 124 11.78 5.65 8.70
CA ASP A 124 12.67 4.53 8.39
C ASP A 124 13.81 4.47 9.39
N ASN A 125 14.12 3.25 9.83
CA ASN A 125 15.14 2.99 10.83
C ASN A 125 16.47 2.62 10.16
N ILE A 126 17.57 3.01 10.80
CA ILE A 126 18.93 2.60 10.43
C ILE A 126 19.61 1.99 11.65
N ALA A 127 20.27 0.84 11.47
CA ALA A 127 20.91 0.10 12.57
C ALA A 127 22.26 -0.49 12.15
N LEU A 128 23.14 -0.68 13.14
CA LEU A 128 24.41 -1.40 12.97
C LEU A 128 24.18 -2.90 13.24
N VAL A 129 24.57 -3.75 12.29
CA VAL A 129 24.48 -5.21 12.44
C VAL A 129 25.48 -5.70 13.50
N ALA A 130 25.00 -6.52 14.44
CA ALA A 130 25.83 -7.17 15.45
C ALA A 130 26.91 -8.04 14.79
N GLY A 131 28.17 -7.93 15.26
CA GLY A 131 29.29 -8.65 14.67
C GLY A 131 29.79 -8.10 13.33
N SER A 132 29.39 -6.88 12.93
CA SER A 132 29.92 -6.22 11.74
C SER A 132 31.46 -6.22 11.73
N LYS A 133 32.05 -6.50 10.56
CA LYS A 133 33.52 -6.44 10.35
C LYS A 133 34.07 -5.01 10.37
N SER A 134 33.20 -3.99 10.39
CA SER A 134 33.60 -2.58 10.36
C SER A 134 32.66 -1.72 11.22
N PRO A 135 32.63 -1.95 12.55
CA PRO A 135 31.67 -1.29 13.44
C PRO A 135 31.87 0.22 13.51
N GLU A 136 33.11 0.70 13.51
CA GLU A 136 33.41 2.14 13.60
C GLU A 136 33.02 2.90 12.32
N ALA A 137 33.20 2.29 11.15
CA ALA A 137 32.72 2.87 9.89
C ALA A 137 31.18 2.93 9.86
N GLY A 138 30.52 1.85 10.32
CA GLY A 138 29.06 1.82 10.44
C GLY A 138 28.52 2.89 11.39
N LYS A 139 29.15 3.09 12.55
CA LYS A 139 28.78 4.17 13.49
C LYS A 139 28.94 5.55 12.86
N ARG A 140 30.04 5.81 12.14
CA ARG A 140 30.23 7.07 11.41
C ARG A 140 29.18 7.28 10.34
N PHE A 141 28.82 6.24 9.59
CA PHE A 141 27.78 6.31 8.57
C PHE A 141 26.40 6.61 9.18
N VAL A 142 26.02 5.95 10.27
CA VAL A 142 24.79 6.26 11.01
C VAL A 142 24.80 7.70 11.50
N GLY A 143 25.92 8.16 12.09
CA GLY A 143 26.07 9.53 12.55
C GLY A 143 25.92 10.56 11.42
N PHE A 144 26.51 10.28 10.24
CA PHE A 144 26.34 11.11 9.05
C PHE A 144 24.89 11.11 8.54
N ALA A 145 24.26 9.95 8.41
CA ALA A 145 22.89 9.84 7.93
C ALA A 145 21.88 10.60 8.80
N LEU A 146 22.15 10.71 10.11
CA LEU A 146 21.33 11.45 11.08
C LEU A 146 21.79 12.90 11.31
N SER A 147 22.87 13.36 10.66
CA SER A 147 23.34 14.74 10.78
C SER A 147 22.48 15.70 9.95
N GLU A 148 22.58 17.01 10.22
CA GLU A 148 21.94 18.02 9.38
C GLU A 148 22.39 17.95 7.91
N GLU A 149 23.66 17.60 7.67
CA GLU A 149 24.22 17.45 6.32
C GLU A 149 23.59 16.26 5.60
N GLY A 150 23.59 15.08 6.23
CA GLY A 150 23.00 13.87 5.64
C GLY A 150 21.49 14.01 5.42
N GLN A 151 20.79 14.64 6.36
CA GLN A 151 19.35 14.89 6.25
C GLN A 151 19.01 15.93 5.18
N ALA A 152 19.89 16.93 4.95
CA ALA A 152 19.70 17.90 3.87
C ALA A 152 19.77 17.26 2.48
N LEU A 153 20.54 16.18 2.31
CA LEU A 153 20.59 15.44 1.04
C LEU A 153 19.23 14.86 0.64
N LEU A 154 18.38 14.52 1.61
CA LEU A 154 17.07 13.93 1.34
C LEU A 154 16.11 14.90 0.63
N LEU A 155 16.39 16.22 0.69
CA LEU A 155 15.63 17.26 -0.01
C LEU A 155 15.98 17.36 -1.51
N ASP A 156 17.01 16.66 -1.99
CA ASP A 156 17.32 16.62 -3.42
C ASP A 156 16.11 16.11 -4.20
N LYS A 157 15.75 16.77 -5.30
CA LYS A 157 14.54 16.45 -6.07
C LYS A 157 14.51 15.00 -6.57
N GLN A 158 15.65 14.37 -6.83
CA GLN A 158 15.74 12.97 -7.27
C GLN A 158 15.52 11.98 -6.12
N ILE A 159 15.67 12.43 -4.88
CA ILE A 159 15.44 11.62 -3.67
C ILE A 159 14.05 11.92 -3.09
N SER A 160 13.74 13.21 -2.90
CA SER A 160 12.48 13.75 -2.38
C SER A 160 11.93 12.98 -1.18
N ARG A 161 12.81 12.68 -0.23
CA ARG A 161 12.47 11.94 0.98
C ARG A 161 12.36 12.89 2.16
N LEU A 162 11.39 12.67 3.03
CA LEU A 162 11.13 13.56 4.16
C LEU A 162 12.24 13.44 5.22
N PRO A 163 12.99 14.51 5.54
CA PRO A 163 13.94 14.49 6.64
C PRO A 163 13.25 14.30 8.00
N VAL A 164 13.94 13.65 8.94
CA VAL A 164 13.43 13.44 10.32
C VAL A 164 13.80 14.58 11.26
N LEU A 165 14.71 15.48 10.86
CA LEU A 165 15.08 16.66 11.63
C LEU A 165 14.19 17.85 11.23
N PRO A 166 13.42 18.46 12.17
CA PRO A 166 12.56 19.61 11.86
C PRO A 166 13.34 20.81 11.28
N GLY A 167 14.55 21.07 11.78
CA GLY A 167 15.39 22.18 11.32
C GLY A 167 15.78 22.11 9.84
N THR A 168 15.86 20.90 9.28
CA THR A 168 16.21 20.69 7.86
C THR A 168 15.19 21.32 6.91
N TYR A 169 13.93 21.45 7.33
CA TYR A 169 12.86 22.00 6.49
C TYR A 169 13.00 23.50 6.22
N ALA A 170 13.86 24.22 6.94
CA ALA A 170 14.24 25.59 6.59
C ALA A 170 14.94 25.68 5.21
N LYS A 171 15.53 24.57 4.73
CA LYS A 171 16.18 24.44 3.43
C LYS A 171 15.29 23.78 2.37
N ALA A 172 14.06 23.39 2.72
CA ALA A 172 13.18 22.65 1.82
C ALA A 172 12.69 23.53 0.67
N PRO A 173 12.54 22.97 -0.56
CA PRO A 173 11.92 23.68 -1.67
C PRO A 173 10.51 24.20 -1.33
N ALA A 174 10.08 25.26 -2.01
CA ALA A 174 8.72 25.77 -1.85
C ALA A 174 7.69 24.67 -2.16
N GLY A 175 6.69 24.52 -1.28
CA GLY A 175 5.64 23.51 -1.43
C GLY A 175 6.06 22.07 -1.07
N TYR A 176 7.30 21.85 -0.62
CA TYR A 176 7.73 20.53 -0.16
C TYR A 176 6.90 20.09 1.07
N PRO A 177 6.41 18.83 1.12
CA PRO A 177 5.63 18.36 2.25
C PRO A 177 6.44 18.43 3.55
N ASN A 178 5.82 18.93 4.62
CA ASN A 178 6.45 19.02 5.94
C ASN A 178 5.58 18.30 6.99
N PRO A 179 6.03 17.15 7.53
CA PRO A 179 5.29 16.37 8.51
C PRO A 179 5.11 17.10 9.85
N PHE A 180 5.94 18.10 10.16
CA PHE A 180 5.86 18.89 11.38
C PHE A 180 4.92 20.09 11.28
N SER A 181 4.42 20.40 10.08
CA SER A 181 3.57 21.58 9.84
C SER A 181 2.08 21.35 10.13
N GLY A 182 1.65 20.12 10.39
CA GLY A 182 0.24 19.74 10.53
C GLY A 182 -0.54 19.69 9.21
N LYS A 183 0.09 19.97 8.06
CA LYS A 183 -0.57 19.91 6.73
C LYS A 183 -0.79 18.48 6.23
N ILE A 184 0.08 17.55 6.59
CA ILE A 184 -0.12 16.13 6.27
C ILE A 184 -1.06 15.56 7.32
N GLN A 185 -2.32 15.33 6.95
CA GLN A 185 -3.35 14.79 7.84
C GLN A 185 -3.21 13.27 8.00
N ALA A 186 -2.08 12.81 8.53
CA ALA A 186 -1.86 11.39 8.84
C ALA A 186 -2.71 10.98 10.05
N LYS A 187 -3.95 10.56 9.81
CA LYS A 187 -4.89 10.17 10.88
C LYS A 187 -4.55 8.82 11.52
N VAL A 188 -3.74 8.00 10.86
CA VAL A 188 -3.40 6.67 11.35
C VAL A 188 -2.20 6.75 12.28
N ASN A 189 -2.42 6.50 13.56
CA ASN A 189 -1.35 6.23 14.51
C ASN A 189 -0.87 4.78 14.32
N PHE A 190 0.13 4.60 13.46
CA PHE A 190 0.55 3.29 12.99
C PHE A 190 1.15 2.43 14.12
N ASP A 191 0.50 1.32 14.44
CA ASP A 191 0.99 0.32 15.38
C ASP A 191 1.91 -0.67 14.66
N SER A 192 3.22 -0.50 14.89
CA SER A 192 4.25 -1.36 14.30
C SER A 192 4.26 -2.77 14.91
N ASN A 193 3.87 -2.91 16.19
CA ASN A 193 3.82 -4.22 16.84
C ASN A 193 2.66 -5.05 16.29
N LEU A 194 1.51 -4.42 16.07
CA LEU A 194 0.36 -5.08 15.44
C LEU A 194 0.68 -5.48 13.99
N SER A 195 1.27 -4.58 13.21
CA SER A 195 1.70 -4.87 11.83
C SER A 195 2.69 -6.05 11.80
N GLU A 196 3.67 -6.07 12.70
CA GLU A 196 4.63 -7.17 12.82
C GLU A 196 3.94 -8.48 13.21
N SER A 197 3.04 -8.46 14.20
CA SER A 197 2.43 -9.67 14.75
C SER A 197 1.60 -10.43 13.71
N ARG A 198 0.99 -9.69 12.76
CA ARG A 198 0.15 -10.26 11.69
C ARG A 198 0.77 -10.21 10.29
N TYR A 199 2.05 -9.89 10.19
CA TYR A 199 2.77 -9.71 8.91
C TYR A 199 2.51 -10.87 7.93
N TYR A 200 2.82 -12.10 8.36
CA TYR A 200 2.73 -13.27 7.49
C TYR A 200 1.28 -13.66 7.15
N LEU A 201 0.33 -13.38 8.04
CA LEU A 201 -1.09 -13.60 7.79
C LEU A 201 -1.59 -12.63 6.71
N VAL A 202 -1.32 -11.33 6.86
CA VAL A 202 -1.74 -10.31 5.89
C VAL A 202 -1.10 -10.55 4.52
N VAL A 203 0.17 -10.93 4.49
CA VAL A 203 0.87 -11.31 3.26
C VAL A 203 0.19 -12.51 2.59
N SER A 204 -0.10 -13.59 3.33
CA SER A 204 -0.78 -14.76 2.77
C SER A 204 -2.20 -14.44 2.29
N LEU A 205 -2.99 -13.70 3.08
CA LEU A 205 -4.32 -13.25 2.67
C LEU A 205 -4.27 -12.44 1.37
N PHE A 206 -3.34 -11.50 1.25
CA PHE A 206 -3.22 -10.72 0.02
C PHE A 206 -2.83 -11.60 -1.16
N ASP A 207 -1.89 -12.54 -0.97
CA ASP A 207 -1.50 -13.43 -2.06
C ASP A 207 -2.64 -14.35 -2.51
N GLN A 208 -3.37 -14.96 -1.58
CA GLN A 208 -4.48 -15.87 -1.88
C GLN A 208 -5.68 -15.17 -2.50
N LEU A 209 -6.04 -13.97 -2.00
CA LEU A 209 -7.23 -13.24 -2.45
C LEU A 209 -6.97 -12.35 -3.66
N VAL A 210 -5.74 -11.83 -3.80
CA VAL A 210 -5.38 -10.83 -4.81
C VAL A 210 -4.31 -11.34 -5.75
N THR A 211 -3.10 -11.64 -5.27
CA THR A 211 -1.97 -11.90 -6.18
C THR A 211 -2.22 -13.11 -7.10
N PHE A 212 -2.64 -14.24 -6.55
CA PHE A 212 -2.84 -15.48 -7.30
C PHE A 212 -4.16 -15.51 -8.08
N ARG A 213 -5.13 -14.70 -7.65
CA ARG A 213 -6.50 -14.68 -8.20
C ARG A 213 -6.89 -13.34 -8.82
N HIS A 214 -5.90 -12.54 -9.21
CA HIS A 214 -6.15 -11.17 -9.68
C HIS A 214 -7.08 -11.14 -10.89
N LYS A 215 -6.95 -12.11 -11.81
CA LYS A 215 -7.80 -12.19 -13.00
C LYS A 215 -9.26 -12.46 -12.63
N GLU A 216 -9.47 -13.38 -11.71
CA GLU A 216 -10.78 -13.76 -11.18
C GLU A 216 -11.42 -12.61 -10.41
N LEU A 217 -10.63 -11.93 -9.54
CA LEU A 217 -11.09 -10.77 -8.77
C LEU A 217 -11.47 -9.60 -9.70
N ALA A 218 -10.66 -9.31 -10.72
CA ALA A 218 -10.97 -8.28 -11.70
C ALA A 218 -12.20 -8.64 -12.54
N ALA A 219 -12.37 -9.90 -12.93
CA ALA A 219 -13.55 -10.37 -13.65
C ALA A 219 -14.83 -10.25 -12.81
N ALA A 220 -14.78 -10.65 -11.54
CA ALA A 220 -15.89 -10.52 -10.61
C ALA A 220 -16.25 -9.06 -10.34
N THR A 221 -15.24 -8.22 -10.12
CA THR A 221 -15.41 -6.76 -9.95
C THR A 221 -16.07 -6.14 -11.19
N LYS A 222 -15.62 -6.50 -12.39
CA LYS A 222 -16.23 -6.04 -13.64
C LYS A 222 -17.70 -6.45 -13.75
N ALA A 223 -18.03 -7.70 -13.44
CA ALA A 223 -19.40 -8.19 -13.47
C ALA A 223 -20.31 -7.42 -12.49
N ILE A 224 -19.82 -7.13 -11.29
CA ILE A 224 -20.52 -6.29 -10.29
C ILE A 224 -20.76 -4.88 -10.84
N ILE A 225 -19.75 -4.25 -11.46
CA ILE A 225 -19.86 -2.91 -12.07
C ILE A 225 -20.90 -2.90 -13.20
N GLU A 226 -20.88 -3.89 -14.07
CA GLU A 226 -21.83 -4.01 -15.19
C GLU A 226 -23.26 -4.24 -14.69
N ALA A 227 -23.44 -5.10 -13.68
CA ALA A 227 -24.73 -5.34 -13.05
C ALA A 227 -25.29 -4.06 -12.41
N GLN A 228 -24.46 -3.33 -11.65
CA GLN A 228 -24.84 -2.04 -11.06
C GLN A 228 -25.28 -1.04 -12.13
N LYS A 229 -24.56 -0.96 -13.25
CA LYS A 229 -24.92 -0.07 -14.37
C LYS A 229 -26.27 -0.45 -14.98
N ARG A 230 -26.56 -1.74 -15.18
CA ARG A 230 -27.84 -2.23 -15.72
C ARG A 230 -29.01 -1.97 -14.77
N LEU A 231 -28.77 -2.09 -13.46
CA LEU A 231 -29.80 -1.85 -12.46
C LEU A 231 -30.16 -0.36 -12.32
N GLY A 232 -29.23 0.55 -12.66
CA GLY A 232 -29.51 2.00 -12.63
C GLY A 232 -29.87 2.51 -11.23
N GLY A 233 -29.29 1.91 -10.17
CA GLY A 233 -29.55 2.26 -8.77
C GLY A 233 -30.72 1.51 -8.13
N ARG A 234 -31.42 0.64 -8.86
CA ARG A 234 -32.43 -0.25 -8.27
C ARG A 234 -31.78 -1.26 -7.31
N PRO A 235 -32.39 -1.58 -6.16
CA PRO A 235 -31.89 -2.60 -5.25
C PRO A 235 -31.92 -3.99 -5.89
N SER A 236 -30.96 -4.84 -5.55
CA SER A 236 -30.91 -6.26 -5.97
C SER A 236 -30.17 -7.05 -4.91
N ALA A 237 -30.85 -8.04 -4.34
CA ALA A 237 -30.25 -8.93 -3.34
C ALA A 237 -29.09 -9.73 -3.93
N GLU A 238 -29.15 -10.06 -5.22
CA GLU A 238 -28.10 -10.78 -5.93
C GLU A 238 -26.84 -9.91 -6.11
N LEU A 239 -27.00 -8.62 -6.40
CA LEU A 239 -25.86 -7.70 -6.49
C LEU A 239 -25.23 -7.46 -5.12
N ASP A 240 -26.05 -7.31 -4.08
CA ASP A 240 -25.57 -7.12 -2.71
C ASP A 240 -24.83 -8.37 -2.22
N GLU A 241 -25.36 -9.56 -2.52
CA GLU A 241 -24.70 -10.84 -2.21
C GLU A 241 -23.39 -11.00 -2.99
N ALA A 242 -23.37 -10.68 -4.29
CA ALA A 242 -22.14 -10.74 -5.09
C ALA A 242 -21.05 -9.82 -4.51
N ARG A 243 -21.41 -8.59 -4.11
CA ARG A 243 -20.47 -7.67 -3.45
C ARG A 243 -19.97 -8.22 -2.11
N ARG A 244 -20.87 -8.81 -1.31
CA ARG A 244 -20.52 -9.43 -0.03
C ARG A 244 -19.51 -10.56 -0.24
N LEU A 245 -19.74 -11.45 -1.20
CA LEU A 245 -18.86 -12.59 -1.47
C LEU A 245 -17.49 -12.15 -2.01
N VAL A 246 -17.44 -11.14 -2.88
CA VAL A 246 -16.18 -10.70 -3.51
C VAL A 246 -15.35 -9.80 -2.60
N PHE A 247 -15.98 -8.95 -1.78
CA PHE A 247 -15.29 -7.91 -1.01
C PHE A 247 -15.27 -8.16 0.50
N THR A 248 -15.59 -9.36 0.98
CA THR A 248 -15.44 -9.71 2.40
C THR A 248 -14.21 -10.61 2.58
N PRO A 249 -13.27 -10.28 3.48
CA PRO A 249 -12.17 -11.19 3.78
C PRO A 249 -12.67 -12.46 4.51
N PRO A 250 -12.04 -13.62 4.30
CA PRO A 250 -12.41 -14.88 4.96
C PRO A 250 -11.96 -14.95 6.43
N VAL A 251 -11.12 -14.01 6.85
CA VAL A 251 -10.60 -13.89 8.22
C VAL A 251 -11.16 -12.61 8.82
N ASP A 252 -11.74 -12.70 10.02
CA ASP A 252 -12.20 -11.55 10.79
C ASP A 252 -11.10 -10.96 11.69
N GLU A 253 -11.41 -9.87 12.38
CA GLU A 253 -10.43 -9.14 13.21
C GLU A 253 -9.99 -9.97 14.43
N LYS A 254 -10.91 -10.76 15.00
CA LYS A 254 -10.63 -11.61 16.15
C LYS A 254 -9.72 -12.77 15.75
N GLN A 255 -9.97 -13.39 14.61
CA GLN A 255 -9.11 -14.42 14.03
C GLN A 255 -7.74 -13.83 13.65
N ALA A 256 -7.70 -12.62 13.09
CA ALA A 256 -6.45 -11.94 12.75
C ALA A 256 -5.59 -11.60 13.96
N ALA A 257 -6.20 -11.50 15.15
CA ALA A 257 -5.52 -11.32 16.42
C ALA A 257 -5.26 -12.63 17.18
N ASP A 258 -5.74 -13.79 16.69
CA ASP A 258 -5.59 -15.08 17.39
C ASP A 258 -4.13 -15.56 17.33
N PRO A 259 -3.43 -15.67 18.48
CA PRO A 259 -2.05 -16.14 18.51
C PRO A 259 -1.86 -17.53 17.89
N LYS A 260 -2.88 -18.41 17.94
CA LYS A 260 -2.80 -19.74 17.35
C LYS A 260 -2.77 -19.67 15.82
N LEU A 261 -3.62 -18.82 15.23
CA LEU A 261 -3.62 -18.61 13.78
C LEU A 261 -2.33 -17.94 13.34
N LEU A 262 -1.89 -16.90 14.05
CA LEU A 262 -0.65 -16.19 13.74
C LEU A 262 0.58 -17.10 13.79
N ALA A 263 0.63 -18.02 14.75
CA ALA A 263 1.71 -19.01 14.85
C ALA A 263 1.82 -19.92 13.62
N VAL A 264 0.68 -20.28 12.99
CA VAL A 264 0.66 -21.10 11.76
C VAL A 264 1.41 -20.40 10.62
N PHE A 265 1.18 -19.09 10.44
CA PHE A 265 1.81 -18.30 9.39
C PHE A 265 3.26 -17.89 9.71
N LYS A 266 3.62 -17.78 10.99
CA LYS A 266 4.98 -17.46 11.44
C LYS A 266 5.93 -18.66 11.41
N ALA A 267 5.40 -19.88 11.50
CA ALA A 267 6.20 -21.10 11.52
C ALA A 267 7.08 -21.28 10.27
N ASP A 268 8.20 -22.00 10.41
CA ASP A 268 9.14 -22.22 9.30
C ASP A 268 8.43 -22.86 8.09
N LYS A 269 8.74 -22.38 6.89
CA LYS A 269 8.25 -22.93 5.62
C LYS A 269 8.86 -24.29 5.31
N LYS A 270 9.96 -24.66 5.96
CA LYS A 270 10.61 -25.97 5.81
C LYS A 270 10.02 -27.03 6.73
N ASP A 271 9.22 -26.65 7.72
CA ASP A 271 8.50 -27.60 8.57
C ASP A 271 7.30 -28.18 7.79
N PRO A 272 7.26 -29.51 7.54
CA PRO A 272 6.19 -30.14 6.79
C PRO A 272 4.81 -30.02 7.44
N GLU A 273 4.73 -30.14 8.78
CA GLU A 273 3.46 -30.08 9.50
C GLU A 273 2.91 -28.65 9.53
N ALA A 274 3.79 -27.67 9.76
CA ALA A 274 3.42 -26.26 9.67
C ALA A 274 2.95 -25.89 8.25
N SER A 275 3.61 -26.41 7.22
CA SER A 275 3.26 -26.16 5.82
C SER A 275 1.92 -26.79 5.45
N LYS A 276 1.67 -28.02 5.90
CA LYS A 276 0.37 -28.68 5.75
C LYS A 276 -0.73 -27.90 6.45
N ARG A 277 -0.49 -27.42 7.67
CA ARG A 277 -1.49 -26.64 8.41
C ARG A 277 -1.80 -25.30 7.75
N ARG A 278 -0.79 -24.60 7.22
CA ARG A 278 -1.00 -23.39 6.42
C ARG A 278 -1.84 -23.67 5.19
N ALA A 279 -1.49 -24.71 4.42
CA ALA A 279 -2.22 -25.06 3.21
C ALA A 279 -3.71 -25.36 3.49
N GLN A 280 -4.02 -26.05 4.60
CA GLN A 280 -5.39 -26.28 5.02
C GLN A 280 -6.15 -24.98 5.30
N VAL A 281 -5.53 -24.06 6.04
CA VAL A 281 -6.14 -22.75 6.34
C VAL A 281 -6.34 -21.93 5.06
N GLU A 282 -5.38 -21.94 4.16
CA GLU A 282 -5.47 -21.24 2.87
C GLU A 282 -6.52 -21.87 1.94
N GLU A 283 -6.74 -23.18 2.01
CA GLU A 283 -7.79 -23.90 1.28
C GLU A 283 -9.19 -23.53 1.79
N GLU A 284 -9.36 -23.36 3.10
CA GLU A 284 -10.61 -22.86 3.71
C GLU A 284 -10.97 -21.44 3.24
N TRP A 285 -10.00 -20.63 2.80
CA TRP A 285 -10.25 -19.31 2.23
C TRP A 285 -10.64 -19.32 0.76
N ALA A 286 -10.36 -20.43 0.06
CA ALA A 286 -10.62 -20.60 -1.35
C ALA A 286 -12.00 -21.21 -1.65
N SER A 287 -12.65 -21.79 -0.63
CA SER A 287 -13.99 -22.39 -0.69
C SER A 287 -15.10 -21.38 -0.47
#